data_AF-A0A820MHG1-F1
#
_entry.id   AF-A0A820MHG1-F1
#
_cell.length_a   1.000
_cell.length_b   1.000
_cell.length_c   1.000
_cell.angle_alpha   90.00
_cell.angle_beta   90.00
_cell.angle_gamma   90.00
#
_symmetry.space_group_name_H-M   'P 1'
#
loop_
_entity.id
_entity.type
_entity.pdbx_description
1 polymer ?
#
loop_
_entity_poly.entity_id
_entity_poly.type
_entity_poly.pdbx_seq_one_letter_code
_entity_poly.pdbx_strand_id
1 'polypeptide(L)'
;MRTCQTNLKTLCQLPDDWSMNKELNDVQVGMYLGCLYQHRQNLDRECQGELKRIMHIRTQAIGLMPEIEDNCLTDLATCKNPEVKGEEFKCLQKKYNKLEEKCKAAVRNYTQMTMSDPTLDFLLMKACEPMIQTFCANIEGGNENDLIRCLIKHKNEQKMDFRCKAGIDHHQITSMKDEAFLSQQFR
;
A
#
# COMPACT_ATOMS: atom_id res chain seq x y z
N MET A 1 -4.01 -24.03 5.11
CA MET A 1 -5.32 -24.05 5.82
C MET A 1 -5.67 -25.38 6.45
N ARG A 2 -5.42 -26.55 5.81
CA ARG A 2 -5.67 -27.87 6.43
C ARG A 2 -4.95 -28.04 7.78
N THR A 3 -3.72 -27.55 7.87
CA THR A 3 -2.92 -27.51 9.11
C THR A 3 -3.58 -26.72 10.25
N CYS A 4 -4.48 -25.79 9.94
CA CYS A 4 -5.16 -24.95 10.94
C CYS A 4 -6.55 -25.46 11.34
N GLN A 5 -6.97 -26.66 10.90
CA GLN A 5 -8.36 -27.12 11.03
C GLN A 5 -8.85 -27.14 12.48
N THR A 6 -8.00 -27.59 13.42
CA THR A 6 -8.34 -27.60 14.85
C THR A 6 -8.59 -26.19 15.38
N ASN A 7 -7.67 -25.25 15.13
CA ASN A 7 -7.86 -23.86 15.54
C ASN A 7 -9.04 -23.18 14.83
N LEU A 8 -9.30 -23.52 13.56
CA LEU A 8 -10.46 -23.00 12.84
C LEU A 8 -11.77 -23.46 13.46
N LYS A 9 -11.86 -24.72 13.91
CA LYS A 9 -13.04 -25.22 14.63
C LYS A 9 -13.20 -24.55 15.99
N THR A 10 -12.12 -24.50 16.78
CA THR A 10 -12.20 -24.06 18.18
C THR A 10 -12.26 -22.55 18.36
N LEU A 11 -11.63 -21.78 17.47
CA LEU A 11 -11.53 -20.33 17.59
C LEU A 11 -12.35 -19.59 16.53
N CYS A 12 -12.54 -20.19 15.35
CA CYS A 12 -13.16 -19.52 14.19
C CYS A 12 -14.49 -20.14 13.76
N GLN A 13 -15.09 -21.00 14.60
CA GLN A 13 -16.41 -21.60 14.39
C GLN A 13 -16.57 -22.31 13.04
N LEU A 14 -15.48 -22.93 12.52
CA LEU A 14 -15.56 -23.75 11.33
C LEU A 14 -16.52 -24.93 11.56
N PRO A 15 -17.55 -25.14 10.71
CA PRO A 15 -18.50 -26.23 10.88
C PRO A 15 -17.84 -27.60 10.94
N ASP A 16 -18.38 -28.49 11.77
CA ASP A 16 -17.79 -29.82 11.98
C ASP A 16 -17.90 -30.75 10.77
N ASP A 17 -18.92 -30.53 9.94
CA ASP A 17 -19.16 -31.23 8.67
C ASP A 17 -18.28 -30.71 7.51
N TRP A 18 -17.44 -29.70 7.77
CA TRP A 18 -16.54 -29.18 6.76
C TRP A 18 -15.47 -30.22 6.37
N SER A 19 -15.57 -30.72 5.14
CA SER A 19 -14.63 -31.66 4.55
C SER A 19 -13.42 -30.94 3.94
N MET A 20 -12.21 -31.49 4.15
CA MET A 20 -10.96 -30.98 3.54
C MET A 20 -10.95 -31.01 2.00
N ASN A 21 -11.91 -31.72 1.40
CA ASN A 21 -12.10 -31.82 -0.04
C ASN A 21 -13.06 -30.75 -0.58
N LYS A 22 -13.73 -29.99 0.30
CA LYS A 22 -14.57 -28.87 -0.07
C LYS A 22 -13.69 -27.62 -0.14
N GLU A 23 -13.39 -27.17 -1.35
CA GLU A 23 -12.62 -25.94 -1.55
C GLU A 23 -13.36 -24.77 -0.92
N LEU A 24 -12.67 -24.04 -0.04
CA LEU A 24 -13.16 -22.76 0.48
C LEU A 24 -13.11 -21.75 -0.66
N ASN A 25 -14.21 -21.01 -0.85
CA ASN A 25 -14.17 -19.90 -1.78
C ASN A 25 -13.30 -18.76 -1.21
N ASP A 26 -12.92 -17.82 -2.08
CA ASP A 26 -12.03 -16.73 -1.74
C ASP A 26 -12.48 -15.88 -0.53
N VAL A 27 -13.80 -15.68 -0.38
CA VAL A 27 -14.40 -14.94 0.73
C VAL A 27 -14.24 -15.70 2.05
N GLN A 28 -14.54 -17.01 2.03
CA GLN A 28 -14.39 -17.88 3.19
C GLN A 28 -12.92 -18.01 3.61
N VAL A 29 -12.00 -18.15 2.65
CA VAL A 29 -10.56 -18.18 2.94
C VAL A 29 -10.13 -16.87 3.62
N GLY A 30 -10.61 -15.72 3.14
CA GLY A 30 -10.36 -14.42 3.75
C GLY A 30 -10.88 -14.33 5.20
N MET A 31 -12.14 -14.68 5.41
CA MET A 31 -12.79 -14.67 6.73
C MET A 31 -12.03 -15.54 7.75
N TYR A 32 -11.71 -16.78 7.38
CA TYR A 32 -11.03 -17.70 8.28
C TYR A 32 -9.57 -17.30 8.54
N LEU A 33 -8.86 -16.75 7.54
CA LEU A 33 -7.52 -16.21 7.77
C LEU A 33 -7.55 -14.97 8.67
N GLY A 34 -8.53 -14.07 8.49
CA GLY A 34 -8.73 -12.92 9.37
C GLY A 34 -8.95 -13.35 10.83
N CYS A 35 -9.81 -14.35 11.05
CA CYS A 35 -10.02 -14.91 12.38
C CYS A 35 -8.74 -15.54 12.97
N LEU A 36 -8.03 -16.39 12.21
CA LEU A 36 -6.78 -16.99 12.69
C LEU A 36 -5.75 -15.92 13.07
N TYR A 37 -5.67 -14.83 12.30
CA TYR A 37 -4.78 -13.72 12.59
C TYR A 37 -5.16 -12.96 13.88
N GLN A 38 -6.45 -12.73 14.12
CA GLN A 38 -6.95 -12.16 15.37
C GLN A 38 -6.54 -13.01 16.58
N HIS A 39 -6.52 -14.34 16.41
CA HIS A 39 -6.14 -15.29 17.45
C HIS A 39 -4.69 -15.77 17.39
N ARG A 40 -3.80 -15.11 16.64
CA ARG A 40 -2.42 -15.59 16.35
C ARG A 40 -1.57 -15.99 17.56
N GLN A 41 -1.83 -15.43 18.74
CA GLN A 41 -1.14 -15.77 19.99
C GLN A 41 -1.65 -17.07 20.66
N ASN A 42 -2.86 -17.49 20.30
CA ASN A 42 -3.57 -18.65 20.85
C ASN A 42 -3.65 -19.83 19.86
N LEU A 43 -3.00 -19.72 18.71
CA LEU A 43 -2.90 -20.79 17.72
C LEU A 43 -1.86 -21.82 18.15
N ASP A 44 -2.03 -23.06 17.70
CA ASP A 44 -0.99 -24.07 17.87
C ASP A 44 0.25 -23.76 17.00
N ARG A 45 1.38 -24.39 17.32
CA ARG A 45 2.67 -24.07 16.69
C ARG A 45 2.66 -24.32 15.18
N GLU A 46 1.98 -25.36 14.73
CA GLU A 46 1.88 -25.71 13.31
C GLU A 46 1.00 -24.71 12.55
N CYS A 47 -0.16 -24.33 13.09
CA CYS A 47 -1.02 -23.33 12.49
C CYS A 47 -0.41 -21.93 12.52
N GLN A 48 0.35 -21.56 13.57
CA GLN A 48 1.11 -20.30 13.55
C GLN A 48 2.13 -20.26 12.40
N GLY A 49 2.85 -21.36 12.17
CA GLY A 49 3.81 -21.47 11.07
C GLY A 49 3.14 -21.37 9.70
N GLU A 50 2.04 -22.11 9.52
CA GLU A 50 1.26 -22.09 8.28
C GLU A 50 0.59 -20.73 8.05
N LEU A 51 0.06 -20.08 9.09
CA LEU A 51 -0.50 -18.74 9.00
C LEU A 51 0.57 -17.74 8.54
N LYS A 52 1.75 -17.73 9.17
CA LYS A 52 2.86 -16.87 8.75
C LYS A 52 3.27 -17.11 7.31
N ARG A 53 3.33 -18.37 6.88
CA ARG A 53 3.67 -18.75 5.50
C ARG A 53 2.62 -18.26 4.51
N ILE A 54 1.33 -18.45 4.81
CA ILE A 54 0.22 -18.00 3.97
C ILE A 54 0.20 -16.48 3.88
N MET A 55 0.38 -15.79 5.00
CA MET A 55 0.50 -14.32 5.03
C MET A 55 1.64 -13.89 4.12
N HIS A 56 2.86 -14.39 4.32
CA HIS A 56 4.02 -14.01 3.53
C HIS A 56 3.86 -14.24 2.01
N ILE A 57 3.27 -15.37 1.61
CA ILE A 57 3.00 -15.67 0.20
C ILE A 57 1.95 -14.70 -0.37
N ARG A 58 0.93 -14.35 0.42
CA ARG A 58 -0.10 -13.37 0.00
C ARG A 58 0.47 -11.96 -0.12
N THR A 59 1.36 -11.56 0.77
CA THR A 59 2.08 -10.27 0.70
C THR A 59 2.85 -10.14 -0.61
N GLN A 60 3.55 -11.21 -1.00
CA GLN A 60 4.30 -11.27 -2.26
C GLN A 60 3.41 -11.31 -3.51
N ALA A 61 2.22 -11.91 -3.43
CA ALA A 61 1.31 -12.05 -4.55
C ALA A 61 0.47 -10.80 -4.84
N ILE A 62 0.31 -9.89 -3.85
CA ILE A 62 -0.53 -8.69 -3.94
C ILE A 62 0.31 -7.41 -4.12
N GLY A 63 1.62 -7.45 -3.85
CA GLY A 63 2.49 -6.28 -3.95
C GLY A 63 2.21 -5.21 -2.88
N LEU A 64 1.58 -5.61 -1.77
CA LEU A 64 1.27 -4.77 -0.62
C LEU A 64 2.37 -4.88 0.43
N MET A 65 2.62 -3.81 1.19
CA MET A 65 3.51 -3.89 2.34
C MET A 65 2.91 -4.74 3.46
N PRO A 66 3.73 -5.54 4.19
CA PRO A 66 3.27 -6.40 5.28
C PRO A 66 2.42 -5.67 6.33
N GLU A 67 2.77 -4.42 6.64
CA GLU A 67 2.06 -3.60 7.62
C GLU A 67 0.62 -3.24 7.19
N ILE A 68 0.36 -3.11 5.87
CA ILE A 68 -1.00 -2.96 5.36
C ILE A 68 -1.74 -4.27 5.47
N GLU A 69 -1.14 -5.39 5.05
CA GLU A 69 -1.81 -6.69 5.10
C GLU A 69 -2.20 -7.08 6.53
N ASP A 70 -1.27 -6.92 7.46
CA ASP A 70 -1.43 -7.24 8.88
C ASP A 70 -2.57 -6.45 9.54
N ASN A 71 -2.67 -5.16 9.22
CA ASN A 71 -3.62 -4.27 9.87
C ASN A 71 -4.95 -4.14 9.11
N CYS A 72 -5.00 -4.53 7.83
CA CYS A 72 -6.16 -4.39 6.96
C CYS A 72 -6.75 -5.72 6.48
N LEU A 73 -6.35 -6.86 7.05
CA LEU A 73 -6.79 -8.21 6.64
C LEU A 73 -8.31 -8.33 6.41
N THR A 74 -9.13 -7.82 7.34
CA THR A 74 -10.59 -7.85 7.21
C THR A 74 -11.08 -6.94 6.09
N ASP A 75 -10.56 -5.71 6.03
CA ASP A 75 -10.96 -4.71 5.03
C ASP A 75 -10.54 -5.09 3.61
N LEU A 76 -9.38 -5.75 3.46
CA LEU A 76 -8.85 -6.27 2.22
C LEU A 76 -9.78 -7.32 1.59
N ALA A 77 -10.51 -8.09 2.40
CA ALA A 77 -11.51 -9.02 1.88
C ALA A 77 -12.61 -8.30 1.09
N THR A 78 -12.93 -7.05 1.44
CA THR A 78 -13.90 -6.22 0.70
C THR A 78 -13.29 -5.52 -0.52
N CYS A 79 -11.96 -5.57 -0.66
CA CYS A 79 -11.20 -4.90 -1.71
C CYS A 79 -10.56 -5.85 -2.72
N LYS A 80 -10.78 -7.16 -2.53
CA LYS A 80 -10.32 -8.18 -3.46
C LYS A 80 -11.09 -8.09 -4.78
N ASN A 81 -10.38 -7.81 -5.86
CA ASN A 81 -10.91 -7.88 -7.22
C ASN A 81 -10.18 -8.99 -8.00
N PRO A 82 -10.86 -10.07 -8.43
CA PRO A 82 -10.22 -11.14 -9.18
C PRO A 82 -9.75 -10.73 -10.58
N GLU A 83 -10.30 -9.64 -11.16
CA GLU A 83 -9.95 -9.17 -12.50
C GLU A 83 -8.70 -8.27 -12.53
N VAL A 84 -8.40 -7.59 -11.41
CA VAL A 84 -7.30 -6.62 -11.35
C VAL A 84 -6.52 -6.80 -10.04
N LYS A 85 -5.33 -7.42 -10.15
CA LYS A 85 -4.39 -7.57 -9.04
C LYS A 85 -3.60 -6.27 -8.82
N GLY A 86 -3.30 -5.93 -7.58
CA GLY A 86 -2.47 -4.77 -7.21
C GLY A 86 -3.26 -3.46 -7.01
N GLU A 87 -4.60 -3.50 -7.06
CA GLU A 87 -5.46 -2.33 -6.78
C GLU A 87 -6.07 -2.36 -5.37
N GLU A 88 -5.77 -3.38 -4.58
CA GLU A 88 -6.31 -3.58 -3.23
C GLU A 88 -6.00 -2.36 -2.34
N PHE A 89 -4.79 -1.80 -2.44
CA PHE A 89 -4.43 -0.59 -1.69
C PHE A 89 -5.27 0.62 -2.09
N LYS A 90 -5.44 0.86 -3.40
CA LYS A 90 -6.27 1.95 -3.93
C LYS A 90 -7.72 1.78 -3.48
N CYS A 91 -8.22 0.56 -3.38
CA CYS A 91 -9.53 0.28 -2.83
C CYS A 91 -9.62 0.63 -1.34
N LEU A 92 -8.62 0.26 -0.53
CA LEU A 92 -8.57 0.64 0.89
C LEU A 92 -8.61 2.17 1.04
N GLN A 93 -7.81 2.90 0.24
CA GLN A 93 -7.83 4.37 0.23
C GLN A 93 -9.23 4.92 -0.09
N LYS A 94 -9.91 4.41 -1.14
CA LYS A 94 -11.28 4.84 -1.48
C LYS A 94 -12.30 4.56 -0.37
N LYS A 95 -12.10 3.51 0.42
CA LYS A 95 -12.99 3.09 1.51
C LYS A 95 -12.55 3.60 2.88
N TYR A 96 -11.56 4.49 2.97
CA TYR A 96 -10.88 4.85 4.21
C TYR A 96 -11.80 5.08 5.42
N ASN A 97 -12.88 5.85 5.24
CA ASN A 97 -13.81 6.19 6.33
C ASN A 97 -14.54 4.96 6.92
N LYS A 98 -14.64 3.87 6.15
CA LYS A 98 -15.33 2.64 6.51
C LYS A 98 -14.39 1.53 6.99
N LEU A 99 -13.08 1.78 6.98
CA LEU A 99 -12.07 0.82 7.44
C LEU A 99 -12.07 0.72 8.96
N GLU A 100 -11.53 -0.37 9.48
CA GLU A 100 -11.22 -0.50 10.91
C GLU A 100 -10.13 0.49 11.33
N GLU A 101 -10.13 0.94 12.59
CA GLU A 101 -9.18 1.96 13.09
C GLU A 101 -7.71 1.54 12.92
N LYS A 102 -7.41 0.25 13.09
CA LYS A 102 -6.06 -0.28 12.86
C LYS A 102 -5.66 -0.17 11.38
N CYS A 103 -6.59 -0.50 10.47
CA CYS A 103 -6.36 -0.37 9.05
C CYS A 103 -6.26 1.11 8.62
N LYS A 104 -7.10 1.99 9.16
CA LYS A 104 -7.00 3.44 8.93
C LYS A 104 -5.62 4.00 9.30
N ALA A 105 -5.07 3.61 10.44
CA ALA A 105 -3.74 4.03 10.86
C ALA A 105 -2.66 3.53 9.91
N ALA A 106 -2.72 2.26 9.51
CA ALA A 106 -1.76 1.67 8.58
C ALA A 106 -1.84 2.31 7.18
N VAL A 107 -3.05 2.49 6.64
CA VAL A 107 -3.28 3.17 5.35
C VAL A 107 -2.81 4.62 5.42
N ARG A 108 -3.02 5.32 6.55
CA ARG A 108 -2.48 6.68 6.76
C ARG A 108 -0.97 6.70 6.66
N ASN A 109 -0.31 5.90 7.50
CA ASN A 109 1.13 5.89 7.65
C ASN A 109 1.78 5.50 6.32
N TYR A 110 1.27 4.46 5.69
CA TYR A 110 1.79 4.02 4.40
C TYR A 110 1.54 5.06 3.31
N THR A 111 0.34 5.65 3.21
CA THR A 111 0.08 6.73 2.25
C THR A 111 1.05 7.89 2.45
N GLN A 112 1.30 8.29 3.71
CA GLN A 112 2.27 9.32 4.07
C GLN A 112 3.71 8.93 3.70
N MET A 113 4.09 7.67 3.86
CA MET A 113 5.41 7.16 3.48
C MET A 113 5.60 7.06 1.97
N THR A 114 4.54 6.73 1.22
CA THR A 114 4.58 6.57 -0.25
C THR A 114 4.24 7.85 -1.01
N MET A 115 4.14 9.00 -0.34
CA MET A 115 3.91 10.29 -1.02
C MET A 115 5.08 10.71 -1.92
N SER A 116 6.25 10.09 -1.74
CA SER A 116 7.34 10.11 -2.72
C SER A 116 7.26 8.79 -3.49
N ASP A 117 6.94 8.86 -4.77
CA ASP A 117 7.21 7.76 -5.69
C ASP A 117 8.69 7.88 -6.08
N PRO A 118 9.59 7.04 -5.51
CA PRO A 118 11.02 7.20 -5.75
C PRO A 118 11.38 6.95 -7.21
N THR A 119 10.52 6.24 -7.96
CA THR A 119 10.71 5.99 -9.39
C THR A 119 10.34 7.25 -10.18
N LEU A 120 9.27 7.92 -9.77
CA LEU A 120 8.84 9.17 -10.39
C LEU A 120 9.83 10.30 -10.13
N ASP A 121 10.30 10.39 -8.89
CA ASP A 121 11.29 11.38 -8.46
C ASP A 121 12.62 11.15 -9.18
N PHE A 122 13.07 9.89 -9.29
CA PHE A 122 14.26 9.53 -10.08
C PHE A 122 14.13 9.89 -11.57
N LEU A 123 12.99 9.58 -12.20
CA LEU A 123 12.75 9.94 -13.61
C LEU A 123 12.69 11.45 -13.80
N LEU A 124 12.10 12.18 -12.85
CA LEU A 124 12.06 13.63 -12.82
C LEU A 124 13.47 14.22 -12.69
N MET A 125 14.27 13.75 -11.73
CA MET A 125 15.65 14.19 -11.54
C MET A 125 16.50 13.95 -12.79
N LYS A 126 16.34 12.79 -13.43
CA LYS A 126 17.03 12.48 -14.69
C LYS A 126 16.59 13.39 -15.84
N ALA A 127 15.30 13.68 -15.96
CA ALA A 127 14.79 14.59 -16.99
C ALA A 127 15.22 16.04 -16.74
N CYS A 128 15.40 16.42 -15.47
CA CYS A 128 15.72 17.77 -15.04
C CYS A 128 17.21 18.01 -14.76
N GLU A 129 18.09 17.01 -14.88
CA GLU A 129 19.54 17.12 -14.66
C GLU A 129 20.18 18.39 -15.27
N PRO A 130 19.97 18.74 -16.56
CA PRO A 130 20.53 19.97 -17.12
C PRO A 130 19.92 21.26 -16.52
N MET A 131 18.67 21.19 -16.07
CA MET A 131 17.96 22.31 -15.45
C MET A 131 18.36 22.48 -13.99
N ILE A 132 18.71 21.41 -13.29
CA ILE A 132 19.26 21.44 -11.94
C ILE A 132 20.57 22.22 -11.94
N GLN A 133 21.47 21.94 -12.89
CA GLN A 133 22.71 22.70 -13.03
C GLN A 133 22.48 24.17 -13.41
N THR A 134 21.43 24.45 -14.19
CA THR A 134 21.15 25.82 -14.67
C THR A 134 20.48 26.70 -13.61
N PHE A 135 19.52 26.17 -12.85
CA PHE A 135 18.68 26.94 -11.93
C PHE A 135 18.95 26.64 -10.45
N CYS A 136 19.46 25.45 -10.14
CA CYS A 136 19.52 24.90 -8.78
C CYS A 136 20.94 24.49 -8.35
N ALA A 137 21.99 24.89 -9.07
CA ALA A 137 23.39 24.56 -8.75
C ALA A 137 23.81 24.98 -7.33
N ASN A 138 23.20 26.04 -6.79
CA ASN A 138 23.48 26.50 -5.42
C ASN A 138 22.92 25.57 -4.33
N ILE A 139 22.20 24.50 -4.71
CA ILE A 139 21.61 23.50 -3.81
C ILE A 139 22.46 22.20 -3.84
N GLU A 140 23.71 22.24 -4.31
CA GLU A 140 24.64 21.10 -4.26
C GLU A 140 24.74 20.53 -2.84
N GLY A 141 24.25 19.29 -2.65
CA GLY A 141 24.16 18.60 -1.36
C GLY A 141 22.79 18.66 -0.66
N GLY A 142 21.81 19.37 -1.22
CA GLY A 142 20.42 19.34 -0.77
C GLY A 142 19.74 18.00 -1.04
N ASN A 143 18.72 17.67 -0.25
CA ASN A 143 17.93 16.46 -0.50
C ASN A 143 17.10 16.61 -1.80
N GLU A 144 16.63 15.49 -2.34
CA GLU A 144 15.85 15.43 -3.58
C GLU A 144 14.62 16.35 -3.56
N ASN A 145 13.96 16.47 -2.40
CA ASN A 145 12.80 17.35 -2.22
C ASN A 145 13.13 18.85 -2.36
N ASP A 146 14.34 19.27 -2.01
CA ASP A 146 14.78 20.66 -2.13
C ASP A 146 15.10 21.02 -3.59
N LEU A 147 15.67 20.06 -4.34
CA LEU A 147 15.88 20.19 -5.78
C LEU A 147 14.55 20.27 -6.54
N ILE A 148 13.58 19.39 -6.22
CA ILE A 148 12.23 19.42 -6.81
C ILE A 148 11.56 20.77 -6.54
N ARG A 149 11.62 21.29 -5.31
CA ARG A 149 11.05 22.60 -4.96
C ARG A 149 11.69 23.75 -5.75
N CYS A 150 13.00 23.72 -5.95
CA CYS A 150 13.70 24.69 -6.79
C CYS A 150 13.24 24.62 -8.25
N LEU A 151 13.17 23.42 -8.82
CA LEU A 151 12.71 23.20 -10.19
C LEU A 151 11.27 23.69 -10.39
N ILE A 152 10.37 23.42 -9.44
CA ILE A 152 8.99 23.94 -9.44
C ILE A 152 8.97 25.47 -9.50
N LYS A 153 9.83 26.14 -8.73
CA LYS A 153 9.92 27.61 -8.71
C LYS A 153 10.33 28.19 -10.06
N HIS A 154 11.20 27.50 -10.79
CA HIS A 154 11.73 27.95 -12.09
C HIS A 154 11.00 27.34 -13.31
N LYS A 155 9.91 26.58 -13.12
CA LYS A 155 9.24 25.81 -14.19
C LYS A 155 8.72 26.64 -15.39
N ASN A 156 8.51 27.94 -15.19
CA ASN A 156 7.97 28.84 -16.21
C ASN A 156 9.04 29.71 -16.86
N GLU A 157 10.31 29.54 -16.50
CA GLU A 157 11.43 30.27 -17.11
C GLU A 157 11.60 29.87 -18.58
N GLN A 158 11.98 30.82 -19.44
CA GLN A 158 12.16 30.55 -20.88
C GLN A 158 13.22 29.47 -21.18
N LYS A 159 14.24 29.36 -20.33
CA LYS A 159 15.32 28.37 -20.49
C LYS A 159 14.95 26.98 -19.95
N MET A 160 13.74 26.81 -19.39
CA MET A 160 13.29 25.53 -18.85
C MET A 160 13.05 24.52 -19.98
N ASP A 161 13.67 23.35 -19.87
CA ASP A 161 13.47 22.27 -20.84
C ASP A 161 12.04 21.73 -20.79
N PHE A 162 11.47 21.44 -21.96
CA PHE A 162 10.11 20.96 -22.10
C PHE A 162 9.88 19.62 -21.36
N ARG A 163 10.85 18.70 -21.38
CA ARG A 163 10.73 17.39 -20.71
C ARG A 163 10.78 17.55 -19.20
N CYS A 164 11.69 18.40 -18.71
CA CYS A 164 11.74 18.74 -17.29
C CYS A 164 10.44 19.42 -16.83
N LYS A 165 9.93 20.39 -17.59
CA LYS A 165 8.65 21.05 -17.29
C LYS A 165 7.48 20.06 -17.24
N ALA A 166 7.37 19.16 -18.22
CA ALA A 166 6.33 18.14 -18.24
C ALA A 166 6.45 17.17 -17.05
N GLY A 167 7.68 16.80 -16.67
CA GLY A 167 7.94 16.00 -15.47
C GLY A 167 7.49 16.72 -14.20
N ILE A 168 7.83 18.00 -14.05
CA ILE A 168 7.42 18.83 -12.90
C ILE A 168 5.90 18.90 -12.83
N ASP A 169 5.22 19.19 -13.94
CA ASP A 169 3.75 19.30 -13.97
C ASP A 169 3.09 17.96 -13.61
N HIS A 170 3.64 16.84 -14.10
CA HIS A 170 3.17 15.51 -13.74
C HIS A 170 3.37 15.21 -12.24
N HIS A 171 4.57 15.49 -11.70
CA HIS A 171 4.86 15.36 -10.28
C HIS A 171 3.89 16.21 -9.44
N GLN A 172 3.68 17.48 -9.79
CA GLN A 172 2.73 18.36 -9.09
C GLN A 172 1.30 17.80 -9.09
N ILE A 173 0.83 17.24 -10.22
CA ILE A 173 -0.51 16.63 -10.30
C ILE A 173 -0.61 15.39 -9.40
N THR A 174 0.42 14.56 -9.36
CA THR A 174 0.45 13.33 -8.55
C THR A 174 0.50 13.68 -7.06
N SER A 175 1.45 14.53 -6.64
CA SER A 175 1.56 14.96 -5.23
C SER A 175 0.32 15.70 -4.72
N MET A 176 -0.34 16.51 -5.57
CA MET A 176 -1.59 17.20 -5.18
C MET A 176 -2.74 16.23 -4.93
N LYS A 177 -2.82 15.10 -5.66
CA LYS A 177 -3.84 14.07 -5.41
C LYS A 177 -3.62 13.40 -4.06
N ASP A 178 -2.36 13.15 -3.71
CA ASP A 178 -1.99 12.55 -2.43
C ASP A 178 -2.23 13.50 -1.25
N GLU A 179 -1.92 14.80 -1.39
CA GLU A 179 -2.25 15.81 -0.38
C GLU A 179 -3.76 16.09 -0.26
N ALA A 180 -4.50 16.09 -1.38
CA ALA A 180 -5.95 16.21 -1.38
C ALA A 180 -6.60 15.03 -0.65
N PHE A 181 -6.09 13.82 -0.86
CA PHE A 181 -6.50 12.63 -0.12
C PHE A 181 -6.20 12.77 1.37
N LEU A 182 -5.00 13.23 1.75
CA LEU A 182 -4.66 13.46 3.16
C LEU A 182 -5.50 14.56 3.84
N SER A 183 -5.86 15.62 3.13
CA SER A 183 -6.59 16.75 3.71
C SER A 183 -8.10 16.53 3.82
N GLN A 184 -8.71 15.75 2.91
CA GLN A 184 -10.15 15.46 2.92
C GLN A 184 -10.54 14.35 3.89
N GLN A 185 -9.60 13.45 4.20
CA GLN A 185 -9.91 12.18 4.87
C GLN A 185 -9.35 12.07 6.30
N PHE A 186 -8.39 12.92 6.68
CA PHE A 186 -7.67 12.87 7.97
C PHE A 186 -7.84 14.13 8.82
N ARG A 187 -8.95 14.86 8.62
CA ARG A 187 -9.32 16.06 9.38
C ARG A 187 -10.26 15.72 10.54
#